data_AF-A0A661LX38-F1
#
_entry.id   AF-A0A661LX38-F1
#
_cell.length_a   1.000
_cell.length_b   1.000
_cell.length_c   1.000
_cell.angle_alpha   90.00
_cell.angle_beta   90.00
_cell.angle_gamma   90.00
#
_symmetry.space_group_name_H-M   'P 1'
#
loop_
_entity.id
_entity.type
_entity.pdbx_description
1 polymer ?
#
loop_
_entity_poly.entity_id
_entity_poly.type
_entity_poly.pdbx_seq_one_letter_code
_entity_poly.pdbx_strand_id
1 'polypeptide(L)'
;MKGMNIGIIGFGTVGAGTYEILKTNAALIARRVGMPLNVRRIADLDVVSDRGVVVEPGLLTADAEEVLEDPRVDVVVELVGGLDTAKEFILRAMAQRKHVVTANKALLAECGDELYRAAARHGVNLSFEASVGGGIPIIGALRKGLAANRIRTIMGILNGTSNYILTRMTLEGLPYERVVEEAVKLGFAEDPPTLDVDGTDAAHKLVILVSLAYGTPVPFGEVYRAGIDRLTPDDVRFAGEFGYRVKLLAIARELGDRVEARVHPAMIPADHILANVNEAYNAIYLEGDFLGPNLYYGLGAGREPTASAVVSDIMDLARQIRLGRTRPMPPLAHAEEPGTPVRIQPMEDLSTAYYFRFSAVDRPGVLSKISGVLGENRISISSVIQKGREVNGSVPLVMLTHEARESDVNRALSAMEGLDVLTDRTVMIRVEKGVRHGQA
;
A
#
# COMPACT_ATOMS: atom_id res chain seq x y z
N MET A 1 9.38 27.02 -29.20
CA MET A 1 9.85 25.68 -28.75
C MET A 1 8.70 24.71 -28.91
N LYS A 2 8.94 23.49 -29.39
CA LYS A 2 7.90 22.45 -29.45
C LYS A 2 7.52 22.07 -28.01
N GLY A 3 6.23 22.12 -27.67
CA GLY A 3 5.70 21.66 -26.37
C GLY A 3 5.39 20.17 -26.36
N MET A 4 5.09 19.63 -25.18
CA MET A 4 4.56 18.28 -25.01
C MET A 4 3.05 18.36 -24.79
N ASN A 5 2.27 17.57 -25.52
CA ASN A 5 0.83 17.54 -25.43
C ASN A 5 0.35 16.33 -24.62
N ILE A 6 -0.59 16.59 -23.72
CA ILE A 6 -1.11 15.64 -22.75
C ILE A 6 -2.59 15.40 -23.03
N GLY A 7 -3.00 14.15 -23.08
CA GLY A 7 -4.40 13.74 -23.03
C GLY A 7 -4.70 13.09 -21.68
N ILE A 8 -5.78 13.49 -21.03
CA ILE A 8 -6.21 12.93 -19.74
C ILE A 8 -7.46 12.08 -19.97
N ILE A 9 -7.51 10.87 -19.42
CA ILE A 9 -8.69 10.01 -19.42
C ILE A 9 -9.04 9.75 -17.95
N GLY A 10 -10.20 10.23 -17.52
CA GLY A 10 -10.62 10.30 -16.12
C GLY A 10 -10.44 11.71 -15.55
N PHE A 11 -11.55 12.39 -15.27
CA PHE A 11 -11.65 13.74 -14.71
C PHE A 11 -12.42 13.76 -13.37
N GLY A 12 -12.25 12.71 -12.57
CA GLY A 12 -12.62 12.70 -11.16
C GLY A 12 -11.68 13.54 -10.29
N THR A 13 -11.62 13.23 -9.01
CA THR A 13 -10.84 13.97 -8.00
C THR A 13 -9.37 14.19 -8.40
N VAL A 14 -8.68 13.13 -8.85
CA VAL A 14 -7.25 13.21 -9.22
C VAL A 14 -7.05 13.87 -10.59
N GLY A 15 -7.92 13.61 -11.57
CA GLY A 15 -7.84 14.22 -12.90
C GLY A 15 -8.02 15.73 -12.85
N ALA A 16 -9.01 16.20 -12.08
CA ALA A 16 -9.23 17.62 -11.82
C ALA A 16 -8.02 18.28 -11.14
N GLY A 17 -7.48 17.66 -10.09
CA GLY A 17 -6.26 18.14 -9.42
C GLY A 17 -5.05 18.19 -10.34
N THR A 18 -4.89 17.20 -11.22
CA THR A 18 -3.76 17.13 -12.18
C THR A 18 -3.83 18.30 -13.16
N TYR A 19 -5.01 18.54 -13.75
CA TYR A 19 -5.21 19.67 -14.65
C TYR A 19 -5.01 21.03 -13.93
N GLU A 20 -5.53 21.17 -12.70
CA GLU A 20 -5.35 22.37 -11.89
C GLU A 20 -3.87 22.67 -11.63
N ILE A 21 -3.06 21.69 -11.22
CA ILE A 21 -1.62 21.88 -11.00
C ILE A 21 -0.92 22.27 -12.30
N LEU A 22 -1.21 21.58 -13.42
CA LEU A 22 -0.62 21.89 -14.72
C LEU A 22 -0.93 23.33 -15.17
N LYS A 23 -2.17 23.78 -14.96
CA LYS A 23 -2.63 25.13 -15.32
C LYS A 23 -2.04 26.20 -14.39
N THR A 24 -2.23 26.05 -13.08
CA THR A 24 -1.81 27.03 -12.07
C THR A 24 -0.29 27.20 -12.05
N ASN A 25 0.46 26.10 -12.19
CA ASN A 25 1.93 26.13 -12.15
C ASN A 25 2.59 26.09 -13.54
N ALA A 26 1.86 26.36 -14.63
CA ALA A 26 2.37 26.24 -16.00
C ALA A 26 3.73 26.93 -16.22
N ALA A 27 3.88 28.17 -15.74
CA ALA A 27 5.12 28.94 -15.87
C ALA A 27 6.28 28.38 -15.02
N LEU A 28 5.98 27.84 -13.83
CA LEU A 28 6.98 27.17 -12.99
C LEU A 28 7.44 25.86 -13.63
N ILE A 29 6.48 25.04 -14.07
CA ILE A 29 6.72 23.74 -14.70
C ILE A 29 7.52 23.93 -15.99
N ALA A 30 7.13 24.86 -16.85
CA ALA A 30 7.84 25.15 -18.10
C ALA A 30 9.30 25.58 -17.86
N ARG A 31 9.57 26.38 -16.81
CA ARG A 31 10.94 26.74 -16.42
C ARG A 31 11.76 25.55 -15.93
N ARG A 32 11.14 24.63 -15.18
CA ARG A 32 11.82 23.43 -14.63
C ARG A 32 12.07 22.34 -15.67
N VAL A 33 11.16 22.18 -16.62
CA VAL A 33 11.26 21.18 -17.69
C VAL A 33 12.04 21.72 -18.88
N GLY A 34 11.91 23.02 -19.18
CA GLY A 34 12.47 23.66 -20.37
C GLY A 34 11.56 23.60 -21.60
N MET A 35 10.28 23.28 -21.45
CA MET A 35 9.28 23.30 -22.52
C MET A 35 7.85 23.47 -21.95
N PRO A 36 6.90 24.04 -22.72
CA PRO A 36 5.51 24.11 -22.28
C PRO A 36 4.85 22.73 -22.31
N LEU A 37 3.98 22.47 -21.34
CA LEU A 37 3.15 21.27 -21.26
C LEU A 37 1.70 21.68 -21.51
N ASN A 38 1.07 21.12 -22.54
CA ASN A 38 -0.27 21.54 -22.98
C ASN A 38 -1.26 20.40 -22.78
N VAL A 39 -2.34 20.63 -22.04
CA VAL A 39 -3.45 19.68 -21.98
C VAL A 39 -4.30 19.86 -23.24
N ARG A 40 -4.37 18.81 -24.05
CA ARG A 40 -5.01 18.85 -25.38
C ARG A 40 -6.48 18.47 -25.33
N ARG A 41 -6.78 17.41 -24.57
CA ARG A 41 -8.10 16.82 -24.40
C ARG A 41 -8.19 16.15 -23.02
N ILE A 42 -9.39 16.18 -22.45
CA ILE A 42 -9.74 15.52 -21.21
C ILE A 42 -11.01 14.71 -21.47
N ALA A 43 -10.92 13.40 -21.37
CA ALA A 43 -12.05 12.50 -21.55
C ALA A 43 -12.59 12.06 -20.17
N ASP A 44 -13.89 12.22 -19.95
CA ASP A 44 -14.61 11.66 -18.79
C ASP A 44 -16.08 11.44 -19.18
N LEU A 45 -16.72 10.40 -18.63
CA LEU A 45 -18.14 10.14 -18.91
C LEU A 45 -19.04 11.29 -18.41
N ASP A 46 -18.62 11.96 -17.34
CA ASP A 46 -19.29 13.11 -16.75
C ASP A 46 -18.52 14.41 -17.03
N VAL A 47 -18.90 15.08 -18.13
CA VAL A 47 -18.35 16.37 -18.54
C VAL A 47 -19.08 17.58 -17.98
N VAL A 48 -20.10 17.37 -17.14
CA VAL A 48 -21.03 18.44 -16.70
C VAL A 48 -20.81 18.79 -15.23
N SER A 49 -20.60 17.79 -14.38
CA SER A 49 -20.51 18.03 -12.95
C SER A 49 -19.30 18.89 -12.58
N ASP A 50 -19.53 19.82 -11.66
CA ASP A 50 -18.46 20.66 -11.14
C ASP A 50 -17.48 19.84 -10.27
N ARG A 51 -16.19 19.99 -10.56
CA ARG A 51 -15.07 19.41 -9.81
C ARG A 51 -14.27 20.46 -9.06
N GLY A 52 -14.76 21.70 -8.99
CA GLY A 52 -14.07 22.84 -8.39
C GLY A 52 -12.84 23.29 -9.18
N VAL A 53 -12.81 23.04 -10.49
CA VAL A 53 -11.70 23.44 -11.38
C VAL A 53 -12.26 23.99 -12.69
N VAL A 54 -11.82 25.20 -13.05
CA VAL A 54 -12.25 25.86 -14.29
C VAL A 54 -11.45 25.31 -15.49
N VAL A 55 -12.10 24.45 -16.26
CA VAL A 55 -11.58 23.88 -17.51
C VAL A 55 -11.87 24.81 -18.70
N GLU A 56 -10.93 24.92 -19.63
CA GLU A 56 -11.14 25.74 -20.83
C GLU A 56 -12.24 25.14 -21.72
N PRO A 57 -13.11 25.98 -22.32
CA PRO A 57 -14.17 25.51 -23.19
C PRO A 57 -13.67 24.59 -24.30
N GLY A 58 -14.33 23.44 -24.44
CA GLY A 58 -14.03 22.46 -25.49
C GLY A 58 -12.83 21.55 -25.21
N LEU A 59 -12.19 21.59 -24.04
CA LEU A 59 -11.19 20.57 -23.67
C LEU A 59 -11.80 19.25 -23.20
N LEU A 60 -12.96 19.31 -22.53
CA LEU A 60 -13.69 18.15 -22.05
C LEU A 60 -14.45 17.47 -23.20
N THR A 61 -14.44 16.15 -23.19
CA THR A 61 -15.21 15.29 -24.09
C THR A 61 -15.67 14.03 -23.35
N ALA A 62 -16.77 13.43 -23.80
CA ALA A 62 -17.24 12.15 -23.29
C ALA A 62 -16.62 10.95 -24.02
N ASP A 63 -15.80 11.21 -25.05
CA ASP A 63 -15.19 10.19 -25.90
C ASP A 63 -13.68 10.07 -25.66
N ALA A 64 -13.25 8.94 -25.09
CA ALA A 64 -11.84 8.63 -24.86
C ALA A 64 -11.05 8.49 -26.18
N GLU A 65 -11.72 8.17 -27.29
CA GLU A 65 -11.09 8.07 -28.61
C GLU A 65 -10.50 9.40 -29.08
N GLU A 66 -11.09 10.54 -28.71
CA GLU A 66 -10.53 11.85 -29.01
C GLU A 66 -9.15 12.08 -28.35
N VAL A 67 -8.84 11.37 -27.25
CA VAL A 67 -7.53 11.38 -26.61
C VAL A 67 -6.60 10.36 -27.25
N LEU A 68 -7.08 9.12 -27.42
CA LEU A 68 -6.27 8.01 -27.93
C LEU A 68 -5.88 8.24 -29.40
N GLU A 69 -6.81 8.58 -30.27
CA GLU A 69 -6.57 8.70 -31.71
C GLU A 69 -5.95 10.05 -32.13
N ASP A 70 -5.85 11.07 -31.25
CA ASP A 70 -5.22 12.35 -31.62
C ASP A 70 -3.69 12.16 -31.81
N PRO A 71 -3.16 12.29 -33.04
CA PRO A 71 -1.74 12.08 -33.31
C PRO A 71 -0.83 13.13 -32.67
N ARG A 72 -1.42 14.22 -32.15
CA ARG A 72 -0.68 15.28 -31.45
C ARG A 72 -0.46 14.98 -29.98
N VAL A 73 -1.20 14.04 -29.38
CA VAL A 73 -1.02 13.65 -27.97
C VAL A 73 0.25 12.80 -27.85
N ASP A 74 1.19 13.30 -27.05
CA ASP A 74 2.48 12.63 -26.77
C ASP A 74 2.36 11.70 -25.54
N VAL A 75 1.55 12.11 -24.55
CA VAL A 75 1.37 11.41 -23.27
C VAL A 75 -0.11 11.26 -22.95
N VAL A 76 -0.52 10.04 -22.62
CA VAL A 76 -1.86 9.72 -22.07
C VAL A 76 -1.75 9.54 -20.57
N VAL A 77 -2.61 10.22 -19.83
CA VAL A 77 -2.73 10.14 -18.37
C VAL A 77 -4.02 9.39 -18.06
N GLU A 78 -3.92 8.16 -17.57
CA GLU A 78 -5.05 7.30 -17.22
C GLU A 78 -5.37 7.39 -15.72
N LEU A 79 -6.59 7.82 -15.42
CA LEU A 79 -7.11 8.09 -14.07
C LEU A 79 -8.57 7.65 -13.91
N VAL A 80 -9.00 6.65 -14.68
CA VAL A 80 -10.38 6.13 -14.67
C VAL A 80 -10.57 5.14 -13.51
N GLY A 81 -9.53 4.39 -13.16
CA GLY A 81 -9.64 3.28 -12.23
C GLY A 81 -10.26 2.04 -12.87
N GLY A 82 -10.50 0.99 -12.07
CA GLY A 82 -10.95 -0.32 -12.57
C GLY A 82 -9.84 -1.10 -13.28
N LEU A 83 -10.18 -2.25 -13.87
CA LEU A 83 -9.21 -3.12 -14.53
C LEU A 83 -9.36 -3.10 -16.05
N ASP A 84 -10.46 -3.63 -16.58
CA ASP A 84 -10.59 -3.94 -18.02
C ASP A 84 -10.50 -2.70 -18.93
N THR A 85 -11.32 -1.69 -18.69
CA THR A 85 -11.35 -0.46 -19.51
C THR A 85 -10.04 0.33 -19.40
N ALA A 86 -9.50 0.48 -18.19
CA ALA A 86 -8.21 1.16 -17.98
C ALA A 86 -7.07 0.42 -18.70
N LYS A 87 -7.06 -0.92 -18.63
CA LYS A 87 -6.08 -1.76 -19.33
C LYS A 87 -6.15 -1.55 -20.84
N GLU A 88 -7.35 -1.57 -21.41
CA GLU A 88 -7.56 -1.36 -22.84
C GLU A 88 -7.00 0.00 -23.29
N PHE A 89 -7.37 1.08 -22.59
CA PHE A 89 -6.88 2.43 -22.91
C PHE A 89 -5.36 2.54 -22.84
N ILE A 90 -4.74 1.97 -21.80
CA ILE A 90 -3.28 1.98 -21.64
C ILE A 90 -2.61 1.21 -22.79
N LEU A 91 -3.06 -0.01 -23.08
CA LEU A 91 -2.46 -0.84 -24.13
C LEU A 91 -2.60 -0.18 -25.51
N ARG A 92 -3.75 0.43 -25.81
CA ARG A 92 -3.99 1.15 -27.06
C ARG A 92 -3.13 2.39 -27.20
N ALA A 93 -3.01 3.20 -26.14
CA ALA A 93 -2.12 4.36 -26.12
C ALA A 93 -0.67 3.96 -26.42
N MET A 94 -0.19 2.88 -25.79
CA MET A 94 1.16 2.35 -26.04
C MET A 94 1.33 1.84 -27.48
N ALA A 95 0.33 1.15 -28.02
CA ALA A 95 0.34 0.66 -29.41
C ALA A 95 0.49 1.80 -30.42
N GLN A 96 -0.08 2.97 -30.11
CA GLN A 96 0.06 4.22 -30.87
C GLN A 96 1.32 5.03 -30.54
N ARG A 97 2.26 4.42 -29.80
CA ARG A 97 3.55 5.00 -29.38
C ARG A 97 3.40 6.24 -28.49
N LYS A 98 2.32 6.35 -27.73
CA LYS A 98 2.15 7.36 -26.69
C LYS A 98 2.74 6.88 -25.38
N HIS A 99 3.36 7.77 -24.62
CA HIS A 99 3.76 7.44 -23.25
C HIS A 99 2.54 7.43 -22.33
N VAL A 100 2.62 6.68 -21.24
CA VAL A 100 1.51 6.53 -20.29
C VAL A 100 1.94 6.94 -18.89
N VAL A 101 1.07 7.70 -18.22
CA VAL A 101 1.09 7.95 -16.78
C VAL A 101 -0.20 7.38 -16.19
N THR A 102 -0.14 6.62 -15.11
CA THR A 102 -1.34 6.07 -14.44
C THR A 102 -1.20 6.12 -12.91
N ALA A 103 -2.33 6.23 -12.20
CA ALA A 103 -2.39 6.05 -10.75
C ALA A 103 -3.04 4.70 -10.35
N ASN A 104 -3.26 3.80 -11.31
CA ASN A 104 -4.09 2.62 -11.12
C ASN A 104 -3.32 1.44 -10.50
N LYS A 105 -3.19 1.49 -9.17
CA LYS A 105 -2.55 0.46 -8.35
C LYS A 105 -3.09 -0.96 -8.53
N ALA A 106 -4.40 -1.12 -8.68
CA ALA A 106 -5.02 -2.44 -8.81
C ALA A 106 -4.61 -3.07 -10.14
N LEU A 107 -4.71 -2.29 -11.22
CA LEU A 107 -4.30 -2.73 -12.54
C LEU A 107 -2.80 -3.08 -12.62
N LEU A 108 -1.94 -2.28 -11.98
CA LEU A 108 -0.50 -2.55 -11.94
C LEU A 108 -0.16 -3.79 -11.10
N ALA A 109 -0.87 -4.03 -10.00
CA ALA A 109 -0.64 -5.20 -9.16
C ALA A 109 -1.15 -6.50 -9.80
N GLU A 110 -2.30 -6.46 -10.47
CA GLU A 110 -2.96 -7.65 -11.02
C GLU A 110 -2.55 -7.96 -12.47
N CYS A 111 -2.29 -6.93 -13.28
CA CYS A 111 -1.98 -7.05 -14.71
C CYS A 111 -0.65 -6.38 -15.10
N GLY A 112 0.21 -6.04 -14.13
CA GLY A 112 1.45 -5.30 -14.37
C GLY A 112 2.37 -5.94 -15.40
N ASP A 113 2.54 -7.26 -15.37
CA ASP A 113 3.41 -7.99 -16.32
C ASP A 113 3.04 -7.72 -17.79
N GLU A 114 1.75 -7.76 -18.11
CA GLU A 114 1.25 -7.45 -19.46
C GLU A 114 1.58 -6.01 -19.86
N LEU A 115 1.34 -5.05 -18.96
CA LEU A 115 1.58 -3.62 -19.19
C LEU A 115 3.08 -3.30 -19.32
N TYR A 116 3.93 -3.88 -18.48
CA TYR A 116 5.37 -3.66 -18.51
C TYR A 116 5.98 -4.17 -19.81
N ARG A 117 5.58 -5.38 -20.24
CA ARG A 117 6.00 -5.95 -21.53
C ARG A 117 5.48 -5.15 -22.71
N ALA A 118 4.24 -4.65 -22.67
CA ALA A 118 3.69 -3.81 -23.71
C ALA A 118 4.48 -2.49 -23.85
N ALA A 119 4.77 -1.82 -22.74
CA ALA A 119 5.59 -0.60 -22.73
C ALA A 119 6.97 -0.84 -23.35
N ALA A 120 7.64 -1.94 -22.96
CA ALA A 120 8.93 -2.33 -23.52
C ALA A 120 8.85 -2.64 -25.03
N ARG A 121 7.83 -3.42 -25.45
CA ARG A 121 7.60 -3.79 -26.86
C ARG A 121 7.39 -2.58 -27.76
N HIS A 122 6.61 -1.61 -27.30
CA HIS A 122 6.29 -0.40 -28.07
C HIS A 122 7.33 0.71 -27.92
N GLY A 123 8.34 0.53 -27.04
CA GLY A 123 9.40 1.51 -26.83
C GLY A 123 8.90 2.80 -26.18
N VAL A 124 7.88 2.72 -25.33
CA VAL A 124 7.27 3.85 -24.63
C VAL A 124 7.47 3.76 -23.12
N ASN A 125 7.45 4.91 -22.44
CA ASN A 125 7.48 4.94 -20.99
C ASN A 125 6.09 4.63 -20.40
N LEU A 126 6.08 3.84 -19.32
CA LEU A 126 4.97 3.71 -18.38
C LEU A 126 5.44 4.26 -17.03
N SER A 127 4.78 5.32 -16.54
CA SER A 127 5.08 5.94 -15.25
C SER A 127 3.86 5.85 -14.34
N PHE A 128 4.10 5.64 -13.04
CA PHE A 128 3.04 5.29 -12.10
C PHE A 128 3.35 5.68 -10.65
N GLU A 129 4.08 6.78 -10.44
CA GLU A 129 4.41 7.29 -9.09
C GLU A 129 3.15 7.43 -8.22
N ALA A 130 2.07 7.96 -8.81
CA ALA A 130 0.80 8.18 -8.12
C ALA A 130 0.06 6.90 -7.66
N SER A 131 0.52 5.71 -8.09
CA SER A 131 -0.09 4.44 -7.68
C SER A 131 0.26 4.04 -6.25
N VAL A 132 1.40 4.50 -5.71
CA VAL A 132 1.84 4.13 -4.36
C VAL A 132 2.26 5.37 -3.58
N GLY A 133 1.74 5.52 -2.37
CA GLY A 133 2.17 6.59 -1.46
C GLY A 133 1.57 7.97 -1.75
N GLY A 134 0.65 8.10 -2.71
CA GLY A 134 -0.02 9.37 -3.01
C GLY A 134 0.97 10.44 -3.44
N GLY A 135 1.28 11.40 -2.56
CA GLY A 135 2.30 12.43 -2.81
C GLY A 135 3.73 12.06 -2.38
N ILE A 136 3.92 10.88 -1.79
CA ILE A 136 5.23 10.39 -1.35
C ILE A 136 6.00 9.84 -2.57
N PRO A 137 7.18 10.36 -2.93
CA PRO A 137 7.89 9.99 -4.17
C PRO A 137 8.68 8.67 -4.02
N ILE A 138 8.00 7.60 -3.65
CA ILE A 138 8.62 6.32 -3.30
C ILE A 138 9.06 5.51 -4.53
N ILE A 139 8.31 5.55 -5.63
CA ILE A 139 8.66 4.84 -6.86
C ILE A 139 9.88 5.51 -7.50
N GLY A 140 9.90 6.83 -7.58
CA GLY A 140 11.04 7.61 -8.04
C GLY A 140 12.27 7.41 -7.16
N ALA A 141 12.09 7.31 -5.83
CA ALA A 141 13.16 6.95 -4.91
C ALA A 141 13.74 5.57 -5.23
N LEU A 142 12.91 4.53 -5.34
CA LEU A 142 13.36 3.16 -5.66
C LEU A 142 14.04 3.09 -7.03
N ARG A 143 13.45 3.70 -8.06
CA ARG A 143 13.95 3.62 -9.45
C ARG A 143 15.24 4.41 -9.69
N LYS A 144 15.51 5.44 -8.89
CA LYS A 144 16.62 6.38 -9.15
C LYS A 144 17.50 6.59 -7.93
N GLY A 145 16.95 7.14 -6.86
CA GLY A 145 17.72 7.53 -5.67
C GLY A 145 18.35 6.34 -4.95
N LEU A 146 17.66 5.21 -4.96
CA LEU A 146 18.03 3.99 -4.25
C LEU A 146 18.46 2.85 -5.18
N ALA A 147 18.60 3.11 -6.49
CA ALA A 147 18.87 2.10 -7.51
C ALA A 147 20.21 1.35 -7.31
N ALA A 148 21.14 1.89 -6.50
CA ALA A 148 22.40 1.27 -6.14
C ALA A 148 22.33 0.39 -4.88
N ASN A 149 21.17 0.29 -4.21
CA ASN A 149 20.99 -0.43 -2.96
C ASN A 149 20.17 -1.69 -3.16
N ARG A 150 20.56 -2.76 -2.48
CA ARG A 150 19.71 -3.94 -2.31
C ARG A 150 18.73 -3.67 -1.16
N ILE A 151 17.45 -3.55 -1.49
CA ILE A 151 16.39 -3.33 -0.50
C ILE A 151 16.14 -4.65 0.25
N ARG A 152 16.46 -4.67 1.54
CA ARG A 152 16.30 -5.84 2.41
C ARG A 152 14.92 -5.89 3.06
N THR A 153 14.40 -4.73 3.46
CA THR A 153 13.12 -4.62 4.16
C THR A 153 12.31 -3.46 3.60
N ILE A 154 11.02 -3.70 3.42
CA ILE A 154 9.97 -2.71 3.20
C ILE A 154 8.94 -2.90 4.30
N MET A 155 8.65 -1.86 5.08
CA MET A 155 7.54 -1.85 6.02
C MET A 155 6.71 -0.59 5.78
N GLY A 156 5.43 -0.75 5.47
CA GLY A 156 4.58 0.33 5.02
C GLY A 156 3.26 0.41 5.77
N ILE A 157 2.88 1.63 6.13
CA ILE A 157 1.48 2.01 6.34
C ILE A 157 1.03 2.61 5.01
N LEU A 158 0.38 1.79 4.19
CA LEU A 158 0.09 2.11 2.78
C LEU A 158 -1.36 2.52 2.52
N ASN A 159 -2.21 2.51 3.54
CA ASN A 159 -3.62 2.86 3.42
C ASN A 159 -4.04 3.84 4.53
N GLY A 160 -4.44 5.04 4.13
CA GLY A 160 -4.78 6.13 5.06
C GLY A 160 -6.08 5.87 5.82
N THR A 161 -7.08 5.26 5.18
CA THR A 161 -8.39 4.96 5.80
C THR A 161 -8.23 3.99 6.98
N SER A 162 -7.56 2.86 6.77
CA SER A 162 -7.29 1.88 7.84
C SER A 162 -6.39 2.45 8.93
N ASN A 163 -5.40 3.28 8.60
CA ASN A 163 -4.55 3.93 9.60
C ASN A 163 -5.33 4.95 10.44
N TYR A 164 -6.23 5.72 9.81
CA TYR A 164 -7.14 6.63 10.51
C TYR A 164 -8.05 5.86 11.46
N ILE A 165 -8.67 4.76 11.01
CA ILE A 165 -9.53 3.92 11.84
C ILE A 165 -8.76 3.40 13.05
N LEU A 166 -7.59 2.79 12.85
CA LEU A 166 -6.75 2.29 13.94
C LEU A 166 -6.26 3.40 14.88
N THR A 167 -6.01 4.60 14.35
CA THR A 167 -5.64 5.78 15.16
C THR A 167 -6.78 6.15 16.11
N ARG A 168 -8.01 6.32 15.58
CA ARG A 168 -9.19 6.64 16.39
C ARG A 168 -9.51 5.55 17.41
N MET A 169 -9.46 4.27 17.01
CA MET A 169 -9.61 3.13 17.94
C MET A 169 -8.57 3.18 19.08
N THR A 170 -7.33 3.54 18.77
CA THR A 170 -6.23 3.60 19.75
C THR A 170 -6.36 4.77 20.71
N LEU A 171 -6.69 5.96 20.21
CA LEU A 171 -6.72 7.18 21.02
C LEU A 171 -8.01 7.34 21.81
N GLU A 172 -9.13 6.88 21.26
CA GLU A 172 -10.47 7.12 21.81
C GLU A 172 -11.12 5.86 22.37
N GLY A 173 -10.56 4.67 22.12
CA GLY A 173 -11.11 3.40 22.58
C GLY A 173 -12.44 3.03 21.94
N LEU A 174 -12.74 3.59 20.77
CA LEU A 174 -14.00 3.35 20.06
C LEU A 174 -14.02 1.97 19.36
N PRO A 175 -15.19 1.31 19.28
CA PRO A 175 -15.37 0.12 18.44
C PRO A 175 -15.15 0.42 16.96
N TYR A 176 -14.66 -0.58 16.22
CA TYR A 176 -14.37 -0.49 14.79
C TYR A 176 -15.56 0.05 13.98
N GLU A 177 -16.76 -0.48 14.20
CA GLU A 177 -17.98 -0.13 13.45
C GLU A 177 -18.34 1.35 13.62
N ARG A 178 -18.18 1.88 14.84
CA ARG A 178 -18.45 3.29 15.14
C ARG A 178 -17.48 4.22 14.44
N VAL A 179 -16.20 3.86 14.39
CA VAL A 179 -15.17 4.64 13.72
C VAL A 179 -15.40 4.64 12.20
N VAL A 180 -15.78 3.49 11.62
CA VAL A 180 -16.12 3.39 10.20
C VAL A 180 -17.34 4.24 9.85
N GLU A 181 -18.43 4.15 10.63
CA GLU A 181 -19.62 4.99 10.44
C GLU A 181 -19.28 6.49 10.44
N GLU A 182 -18.40 6.93 11.34
CA GLU A 182 -17.96 8.31 11.41
C GLU A 182 -17.05 8.70 10.23
N ALA A 183 -16.13 7.82 9.84
CA ALA A 183 -15.23 8.04 8.70
C ALA A 183 -16.03 8.22 7.39
N VAL A 184 -17.05 7.39 7.16
CA VAL A 184 -17.96 7.51 6.01
C VAL A 184 -18.73 8.83 6.03
N LYS A 185 -19.32 9.20 7.18
CA LYS A 185 -20.07 10.46 7.32
C LYS A 185 -19.23 11.70 7.06
N LEU A 186 -17.95 11.65 7.41
CA LEU A 186 -16.98 12.72 7.20
C LEU A 186 -16.35 12.71 5.80
N GLY A 187 -16.65 11.71 4.97
CA GLY A 187 -16.08 11.55 3.63
C GLY A 187 -14.62 11.07 3.62
N PHE A 188 -14.11 10.53 4.73
CA PHE A 188 -12.78 9.94 4.82
C PHE A 188 -12.73 8.51 4.26
N ALA A 189 -13.85 7.82 4.20
CA ALA A 189 -13.97 6.43 3.74
C ALA A 189 -15.17 6.28 2.79
N GLU A 190 -15.06 5.36 1.82
CA GLU A 190 -16.19 4.95 0.97
C GLU A 190 -17.15 4.02 1.75
N ASP A 191 -18.38 3.85 1.28
CA ASP A 191 -19.38 2.97 1.91
C ASP A 191 -19.74 1.79 0.99
N PRO A 192 -19.41 0.52 1.36
CA PRO A 192 -18.53 0.11 2.46
C PRO A 192 -17.03 0.22 2.08
N PRO A 193 -16.11 0.52 3.02
CA PRO A 193 -14.68 0.75 2.73
C PRO A 193 -13.89 -0.57 2.62
N THR A 194 -14.43 -1.55 1.90
CA THR A 194 -13.98 -2.95 1.93
C THR A 194 -12.50 -3.09 1.58
N LEU A 195 -12.06 -2.47 0.49
CA LEU A 195 -10.68 -2.58 -0.02
C LEU A 195 -9.64 -1.95 0.91
N ASP A 196 -10.06 -0.98 1.71
CA ASP A 196 -9.19 -0.28 2.67
C ASP A 196 -8.99 -1.13 3.93
N VAL A 197 -10.08 -1.72 4.43
CA VAL A 197 -10.10 -2.39 5.73
C VAL A 197 -9.71 -3.86 5.66
N ASP A 198 -9.87 -4.53 4.51
CA ASP A 198 -9.46 -5.92 4.30
C ASP A 198 -7.98 -6.08 3.90
N GLY A 199 -7.28 -4.96 3.68
CA GLY A 199 -5.87 -4.89 3.32
C GLY A 199 -5.58 -4.98 1.81
N THR A 200 -6.59 -5.04 0.95
CA THR A 200 -6.43 -5.17 -0.50
C THR A 200 -5.68 -3.99 -1.12
N ASP A 201 -6.06 -2.75 -0.79
CA ASP A 201 -5.37 -1.57 -1.32
C ASP A 201 -3.89 -1.52 -0.89
N ALA A 202 -3.61 -1.85 0.37
CA ALA A 202 -2.24 -1.94 0.87
C ALA A 202 -1.46 -3.08 0.19
N ALA A 203 -2.10 -4.19 -0.14
CA ALA A 203 -1.48 -5.32 -0.85
C ALA A 203 -1.17 -4.97 -2.31
N HIS A 204 -2.06 -4.27 -3.03
CA HIS A 204 -1.77 -3.77 -4.38
C HIS A 204 -0.52 -2.87 -4.37
N LYS A 205 -0.44 -1.96 -3.41
CA LYS A 205 0.71 -1.06 -3.25
C LYS A 205 1.99 -1.83 -2.90
N LEU A 206 1.90 -2.83 -2.04
CA LEU A 206 3.03 -3.68 -1.68
C LEU A 206 3.57 -4.45 -2.89
N VAL A 207 2.70 -5.05 -3.72
CA VAL A 207 3.11 -5.76 -4.94
C VAL A 207 3.92 -4.87 -5.86
N ILE A 208 3.50 -3.62 -6.05
CA ILE A 208 4.23 -2.66 -6.88
C ILE A 208 5.60 -2.35 -6.28
N LEU A 209 5.68 -2.10 -4.97
CA LEU A 209 6.94 -1.81 -4.28
C LEU A 209 7.92 -2.99 -4.35
N VAL A 210 7.43 -4.21 -4.12
CA VAL A 210 8.23 -5.44 -4.20
C VAL A 210 8.68 -5.66 -5.64
N SER A 211 7.80 -5.49 -6.62
CA SER A 211 8.16 -5.65 -8.04
C SER A 211 9.24 -4.66 -8.48
N LEU A 212 9.21 -3.43 -7.95
CA LEU A 212 10.25 -2.43 -8.18
C LEU A 212 11.56 -2.78 -7.47
N ALA A 213 11.49 -3.20 -6.21
CA ALA A 213 12.66 -3.50 -5.39
C ALA A 213 13.46 -4.70 -5.94
N TYR A 214 12.79 -5.70 -6.49
CA TYR A 214 13.42 -6.93 -7.00
C TYR A 214 13.44 -7.01 -8.53
N GLY A 215 12.87 -6.05 -9.25
CA GLY A 215 12.98 -5.95 -10.71
C GLY A 215 12.16 -6.94 -11.53
N THR A 216 11.23 -7.66 -10.89
CA THR A 216 10.35 -8.63 -11.55
C THR A 216 8.93 -8.51 -11.00
N PRO A 217 7.88 -8.71 -11.82
CA PRO A 217 6.50 -8.75 -11.32
C PRO A 217 6.33 -9.82 -10.24
N VAL A 218 5.57 -9.46 -9.19
CA VAL A 218 5.14 -10.39 -8.14
C VAL A 218 3.67 -10.73 -8.34
N PRO A 219 3.28 -12.02 -8.29
CA PRO A 219 1.88 -12.42 -8.37
C PRO A 219 1.08 -11.89 -7.17
N PHE A 220 0.07 -11.05 -7.42
CA PHE A 220 -0.77 -10.49 -6.36
C PHE A 220 -1.43 -11.57 -5.48
N GLY A 221 -1.86 -12.69 -6.08
CA GLY A 221 -2.48 -13.80 -5.36
C GLY A 221 -1.56 -14.55 -4.37
N GLU A 222 -0.24 -14.33 -4.44
CA GLU A 222 0.71 -14.93 -3.49
C GLU A 222 0.94 -14.05 -2.24
N VAL A 223 0.52 -12.78 -2.26
CA VAL A 223 0.69 -11.87 -1.14
C VAL A 223 -0.41 -12.13 -0.10
N TYR A 224 -0.02 -12.59 1.09
CA TYR A 224 -0.96 -12.79 2.19
C TYR A 224 -1.61 -11.46 2.59
N ARG A 225 -2.93 -11.45 2.81
CA ARG A 225 -3.66 -10.28 3.31
C ARG A 225 -4.64 -10.65 4.43
N ALA A 226 -4.73 -9.80 5.44
CA ALA A 226 -5.76 -9.82 6.47
C ALA A 226 -6.13 -8.38 6.87
N GLY A 227 -7.41 -8.18 7.17
CA GLY A 227 -7.96 -6.87 7.50
C GLY A 227 -7.93 -6.49 8.98
N ILE A 228 -8.42 -5.29 9.26
CA ILE A 228 -8.57 -4.72 10.62
C ILE A 228 -9.98 -4.90 11.20
N ASP A 229 -10.92 -5.44 10.42
CA ASP A 229 -12.35 -5.56 10.69
C ASP A 229 -12.69 -6.42 11.93
N ARG A 230 -11.75 -7.24 12.40
CA ARG A 230 -11.92 -8.11 13.58
C ARG A 230 -11.28 -7.58 14.85
N LEU A 231 -10.61 -6.43 14.79
CA LEU A 231 -9.95 -5.85 15.95
C LEU A 231 -10.96 -5.22 16.89
N THR A 232 -10.78 -5.46 18.19
CA THR A 232 -11.60 -4.86 19.24
C THR A 232 -10.83 -3.78 20.00
N PRO A 233 -11.53 -2.88 20.73
CA PRO A 233 -10.87 -1.93 21.62
C PRO A 233 -9.93 -2.60 22.64
N ASP A 234 -10.29 -3.80 23.10
CA ASP A 234 -9.44 -4.56 24.03
C ASP A 234 -8.11 -4.97 23.39
N ASP A 235 -8.11 -5.37 22.12
CA ASP A 235 -6.87 -5.75 21.42
C ASP A 235 -5.89 -4.59 21.35
N VAL A 236 -6.40 -3.39 21.05
CA VAL A 236 -5.59 -2.16 20.96
C VAL A 236 -5.11 -1.70 22.35
N ARG A 237 -5.98 -1.78 23.36
CA ARG A 237 -5.63 -1.46 24.75
C ARG A 237 -4.53 -2.37 25.27
N PHE A 238 -4.69 -3.69 25.11
CA PHE A 238 -3.71 -4.67 25.57
C PHE A 238 -2.40 -4.58 24.81
N ALA A 239 -2.41 -4.29 23.50
CA ALA A 239 -1.20 -3.97 22.76
C ALA A 239 -0.42 -2.82 23.43
N GLY A 240 -1.13 -1.75 23.82
CA GLY A 240 -0.55 -0.62 24.52
C GLY A 240 0.04 -0.98 25.89
N GLU A 241 -0.62 -1.84 26.66
CA GLU A 241 -0.10 -2.34 27.94
C GLU A 241 1.20 -3.15 27.79
N PHE A 242 1.38 -3.82 26.66
CA PHE A 242 2.62 -4.51 26.31
C PHE A 242 3.69 -3.61 25.69
N GLY A 243 3.42 -2.32 25.50
CA GLY A 243 4.36 -1.36 24.89
C GLY A 243 4.34 -1.34 23.36
N TYR A 244 3.24 -1.76 22.73
CA TYR A 244 3.06 -1.81 21.28
C TYR A 244 1.91 -0.93 20.80
N ARG A 245 1.90 -0.65 19.50
CA ARG A 245 0.76 -0.09 18.75
C ARG A 245 0.31 -1.09 17.70
N VAL A 246 -0.98 -1.12 17.39
CA VAL A 246 -1.51 -1.94 16.30
C VAL A 246 -1.57 -1.09 15.03
N LYS A 247 -0.97 -1.59 13.94
CA LYS A 247 -0.99 -0.96 12.62
C LYS A 247 -1.31 -2.02 11.55
N LEU A 248 -2.00 -1.62 10.48
CA LEU A 248 -2.10 -2.44 9.27
C LEU A 248 -0.80 -2.27 8.49
N LEU A 249 0.11 -3.24 8.61
CA LEU A 249 1.42 -3.16 7.99
C LEU A 249 1.47 -3.97 6.71
N ALA A 250 2.01 -3.36 5.66
CA ALA A 250 2.50 -4.02 4.48
C ALA A 250 4.00 -4.29 4.65
N ILE A 251 4.39 -5.56 4.67
CA ILE A 251 5.75 -5.99 5.00
C ILE A 251 6.29 -6.79 3.83
N ALA A 252 7.48 -6.41 3.37
CA ALA A 252 8.31 -7.30 2.57
C ALA A 252 9.73 -7.40 3.14
N ARG A 253 10.27 -8.63 3.17
CA ARG A 253 11.64 -8.90 3.66
C ARG A 253 12.33 -9.88 2.76
N GLU A 254 13.58 -9.59 2.44
CA GLU A 254 14.43 -10.50 1.70
C GLU A 254 14.87 -11.68 2.58
N LEU A 255 14.63 -12.90 2.09
CA LEU A 255 15.01 -14.16 2.72
C LEU A 255 15.89 -15.00 1.80
N GLY A 256 16.97 -14.41 1.29
CA GLY A 256 17.90 -15.10 0.40
C GLY A 256 17.27 -15.46 -0.95
N ASP A 257 16.72 -16.67 -1.08
CA ASP A 257 16.06 -17.16 -2.30
C ASP A 257 14.55 -16.87 -2.35
N ARG A 258 13.99 -16.32 -1.27
CA ARG A 258 12.57 -15.98 -1.12
C ARG A 258 12.38 -14.55 -0.62
N VAL A 259 11.15 -14.09 -0.69
CA VAL A 259 10.71 -12.80 -0.16
C VAL A 259 9.48 -13.03 0.72
N GLU A 260 9.48 -12.53 1.95
CA GLU A 260 8.24 -12.31 2.69
C GLU A 260 7.46 -11.22 1.96
N ALA A 261 6.17 -11.41 1.70
CA ALA A 261 5.28 -10.34 1.25
C ALA A 261 3.90 -10.55 1.87
N ARG A 262 3.50 -9.66 2.78
CA ARG A 262 2.28 -9.82 3.57
C ARG A 262 1.71 -8.48 4.03
N VAL A 263 0.39 -8.43 4.15
CA VAL A 263 -0.37 -7.31 4.71
C VAL A 263 -1.27 -7.82 5.82
N HIS A 264 -1.14 -7.30 7.04
CA HIS A 264 -2.05 -7.65 8.13
C HIS A 264 -1.91 -6.69 9.31
N PRO A 265 -2.89 -6.67 10.24
CA PRO A 265 -2.67 -6.05 11.54
C PRO A 265 -1.45 -6.65 12.21
N ALA A 266 -0.58 -5.79 12.72
CA ALA A 266 0.58 -6.19 13.48
C ALA A 266 0.79 -5.26 14.66
N MET A 267 1.26 -5.82 15.77
CA MET A 267 1.81 -5.06 16.88
C MET A 267 3.22 -4.63 16.53
N ILE A 268 3.49 -3.34 16.67
CA ILE A 268 4.81 -2.75 16.46
C ILE A 268 5.23 -1.98 17.73
N PRO A 269 6.50 -2.08 18.18
CA PRO A 269 6.95 -1.39 19.39
C PRO A 269 6.62 0.10 19.35
N ALA A 270 6.17 0.66 20.47
CA ALA A 270 5.74 2.05 20.54
C ALA A 270 6.87 3.06 20.24
N ASP A 271 8.13 2.66 20.40
CA ASP A 271 9.33 3.43 20.06
C ASP A 271 9.74 3.32 18.58
N HIS A 272 9.12 2.43 17.80
CA HIS A 272 9.35 2.34 16.36
C HIS A 272 8.73 3.56 15.64
N ILE A 273 9.43 4.08 14.62
CA ILE A 273 8.99 5.29 13.91
C ILE A 273 7.59 5.15 13.28
N LEU A 274 7.29 3.99 12.68
CA LEU A 274 5.98 3.67 12.11
C LEU A 274 4.85 3.58 13.16
N ALA A 275 5.17 3.31 14.44
CA ALA A 275 4.14 3.21 15.49
C ALA A 275 3.44 4.55 15.72
N ASN A 276 4.12 5.65 15.39
CA ASN A 276 3.66 7.02 15.62
C ASN A 276 3.14 7.72 14.34
N VAL A 277 2.99 6.97 13.24
CA VAL A 277 2.35 7.45 12.02
C VAL A 277 0.84 7.32 12.18
N ASN A 278 0.17 8.43 12.45
CA ASN A 278 -1.24 8.47 12.82
C ASN A 278 -2.10 9.14 11.73
N GLU A 279 -3.42 9.11 11.92
CA GLU A 279 -4.39 9.70 11.01
C GLU A 279 -4.31 9.10 9.60
N ALA A 280 -4.71 9.85 8.58
CA ALA A 280 -4.68 9.44 7.17
C ALA A 280 -3.28 9.50 6.53
N TYR A 281 -2.21 9.62 7.33
CA TYR A 281 -0.84 9.62 6.80
C TYR A 281 -0.39 8.20 6.46
N ASN A 282 0.42 8.13 5.41
CA ASN A 282 1.15 6.94 5.02
C ASN A 282 2.63 7.10 5.38
N ALA A 283 3.29 5.97 5.53
CA ALA A 283 4.73 5.94 5.67
C ALA A 283 5.30 4.66 5.06
N ILE A 284 6.46 4.78 4.40
CA ILE A 284 7.21 3.66 3.84
C ILE A 284 8.60 3.69 4.46
N TYR A 285 8.84 2.75 5.36
CA TYR A 285 10.15 2.45 5.91
C TYR A 285 10.86 1.47 4.97
N LEU A 286 12.06 1.84 4.53
CA LEU A 286 12.94 1.01 3.72
C LEU A 286 14.23 0.75 4.49
N GLU A 287 14.77 -0.45 4.36
CA GLU A 287 16.12 -0.77 4.81
C GLU A 287 16.90 -1.36 3.66
N GLY A 288 17.97 -0.68 3.24
CA GLY A 288 18.89 -1.16 2.22
C GLY A 288 20.23 -1.57 2.80
N ASP A 289 20.98 -2.37 2.06
CA ASP A 289 22.33 -2.81 2.43
C ASP A 289 23.32 -1.67 2.71
N PHE A 290 23.37 -0.64 1.85
CA PHE A 290 24.18 0.56 2.05
C PHE A 290 23.36 1.79 2.50
N LEU A 291 22.04 1.77 2.26
CA LEU A 291 21.12 2.84 2.66
C LEU A 291 20.93 2.91 4.18
N GLY A 292 20.95 1.76 4.85
CA GLY A 292 20.44 1.64 6.21
C GLY A 292 18.93 1.96 6.28
N PRO A 293 18.41 2.27 7.47
CA PRO A 293 17.00 2.65 7.67
C PRO A 293 16.70 4.00 7.00
N ASN A 294 15.63 4.07 6.22
CA ASN A 294 15.13 5.30 5.61
C ASN A 294 13.59 5.35 5.69
N LEU A 295 13.02 6.54 5.89
CA LEU A 295 11.58 6.71 6.01
C LEU A 295 11.08 7.77 5.04
N TYR A 296 10.04 7.41 4.29
CA TYR A 296 9.25 8.32 3.50
C TYR A 296 7.88 8.49 4.15
N TYR A 297 7.46 9.72 4.43
CA TYR A 297 6.24 10.05 5.19
C TYR A 297 5.45 11.15 4.50
N GLY A 298 4.12 11.03 4.47
CA GLY A 298 3.25 12.02 3.89
C GLY A 298 1.82 11.52 3.69
N LEU A 299 1.00 12.31 2.99
CA LEU A 299 -0.35 11.91 2.63
C LEU A 299 -0.32 10.86 1.52
N GLY A 300 -0.92 9.71 1.80
CA GLY A 300 -0.97 8.55 0.90
C GLY A 300 -2.09 8.55 -0.14
N ALA A 301 -2.98 9.53 -0.06
CA ALA A 301 -4.15 9.69 -0.91
C ALA A 301 -4.60 11.16 -0.90
N GLY A 302 -5.70 11.44 -1.60
CA GLY A 302 -6.28 12.78 -1.72
C GLY A 302 -5.98 13.45 -3.05
N ARG A 303 -6.78 14.46 -3.39
CA ARG A 303 -6.71 15.18 -4.68
C ARG A 303 -5.32 15.71 -4.98
N GLU A 304 -4.82 16.59 -4.12
CA GLU A 304 -3.57 17.32 -4.37
C GLU A 304 -2.33 16.42 -4.27
N PRO A 305 -2.19 15.55 -3.25
CA PRO A 305 -1.01 14.67 -3.15
C PRO A 305 -0.87 13.74 -4.36
N THR A 306 -1.95 13.07 -4.75
CA THR A 306 -1.92 12.13 -5.89
C THR A 306 -1.72 12.88 -7.22
N ALA A 307 -2.40 14.02 -7.42
CA ALA A 307 -2.19 14.85 -8.61
C ALA A 307 -0.74 15.37 -8.71
N SER A 308 -0.11 15.71 -7.58
CA SER A 308 1.29 16.12 -7.53
C SER A 308 2.22 15.03 -8.07
N ALA A 309 2.00 13.76 -7.69
CA ALA A 309 2.77 12.63 -8.20
C ALA A 309 2.52 12.39 -9.71
N VAL A 310 1.27 12.51 -10.18
CA VAL A 310 0.96 12.43 -11.62
C VAL A 310 1.72 13.51 -12.40
N VAL A 311 1.71 14.76 -11.92
CA VAL A 311 2.44 15.86 -12.55
C VAL A 311 3.95 15.65 -12.50
N SER A 312 4.49 15.06 -11.42
CA SER A 312 5.91 14.69 -11.33
C SER A 312 6.31 13.73 -12.46
N ASP A 313 5.51 12.69 -12.71
CA ASP A 313 5.75 11.73 -13.80
C ASP A 313 5.66 12.41 -15.18
N ILE A 314 4.66 13.27 -15.40
CA ILE A 314 4.52 14.05 -16.62
C ILE A 314 5.77 14.93 -16.84
N MET A 315 6.27 15.60 -15.81
CA MET A 315 7.47 16.43 -15.89
C MET A 315 8.72 15.61 -16.22
N ASP A 316 8.85 14.42 -15.65
CA ASP A 316 9.94 13.51 -15.94
C ASP A 316 9.92 13.02 -17.38
N LEU A 317 8.74 12.66 -17.91
CA LEU A 317 8.57 12.31 -19.32
C LEU A 317 8.93 13.48 -20.24
N ALA A 318 8.46 14.69 -19.92
CA ALA A 318 8.76 15.87 -20.71
C ALA A 318 10.27 16.16 -20.78
N ARG A 319 11.01 15.96 -19.67
CA ARG A 319 12.48 16.07 -19.68
C ARG A 319 13.12 15.05 -20.62
N GLN A 320 12.64 13.80 -20.61
CA GLN A 320 13.17 12.75 -21.48
C GLN A 320 12.91 13.05 -22.96
N ILE A 321 11.68 13.47 -23.31
CA ILE A 321 11.31 13.85 -24.68
C ILE A 321 12.14 15.04 -25.16
N ARG A 322 12.31 16.08 -24.32
CA ARG A 322 13.13 17.24 -24.65
C ARG A 322 14.58 16.87 -24.94
N LEU A 323 15.13 15.90 -24.22
CA LEU A 323 16.49 15.39 -24.43
C LEU A 323 16.59 14.41 -25.61
N GLY A 324 15.50 14.15 -26.34
CA GLY A 324 15.49 13.24 -27.48
C GLY A 324 15.76 11.79 -27.10
N ARG A 325 15.46 11.37 -25.86
CA ARG A 325 15.66 9.99 -25.43
C ARG A 325 14.71 9.07 -26.18
N THR A 326 15.27 8.17 -26.98
CA THR A 326 14.51 7.23 -27.82
C THR A 326 14.30 5.87 -27.17
N ARG A 327 15.06 5.57 -26.11
CA ARG A 327 14.90 4.34 -25.32
C ARG A 327 14.37 4.70 -23.93
N PRO A 328 13.15 4.27 -23.57
CA PRO A 328 12.61 4.49 -22.24
C PRO A 328 13.41 3.67 -21.21
N MET A 329 13.38 4.14 -19.97
CA MET A 329 13.80 3.29 -18.84
C MET A 329 12.74 2.20 -18.67
N PRO A 330 13.14 0.93 -18.44
CA PRO A 330 12.20 -0.12 -18.09
C PRO A 330 11.27 0.31 -16.93
N PRO A 331 9.99 -0.07 -16.94
CA PRO A 331 9.03 0.32 -15.90
C PRO A 331 9.51 -0.02 -14.49
N LEU A 332 10.10 -1.21 -14.31
CA LEU A 332 10.66 -1.68 -13.04
C LEU A 332 12.12 -1.26 -12.80
N ALA A 333 12.68 -0.36 -13.62
CA ALA A 333 14.06 0.15 -13.56
C ALA A 333 15.20 -0.88 -13.70
N HIS A 334 14.90 -2.12 -14.09
CA HIS A 334 15.88 -3.16 -14.36
C HIS A 334 16.04 -3.34 -15.88
N ALA A 335 17.27 -3.14 -16.39
CA ALA A 335 17.58 -3.27 -17.81
C ALA A 335 17.50 -4.72 -18.31
N GLU A 336 17.83 -5.66 -17.43
CA GLU A 336 17.73 -7.09 -17.65
C GLU A 336 16.81 -7.65 -16.56
N GLU A 337 15.90 -8.55 -16.95
CA GLU A 337 15.10 -9.26 -15.96
C GLU A 337 16.02 -10.11 -15.08
N PRO A 338 15.83 -10.11 -13.75
CA PRO A 338 16.53 -11.04 -12.88
C PRO A 338 16.30 -12.47 -13.39
N GLY A 339 17.37 -13.23 -13.59
CA GLY A 339 17.28 -14.59 -14.16
C GLY A 339 16.52 -15.61 -13.31
N THR A 340 16.08 -15.23 -12.10
CA THR A 340 15.25 -16.03 -11.21
C THR A 340 14.01 -15.23 -10.78
N PRO A 341 12.80 -15.78 -10.96
CA PRO A 341 11.58 -15.17 -10.45
C PRO A 341 11.63 -15.02 -8.92
N VAL A 342 11.04 -13.93 -8.42
CA VAL A 342 10.81 -13.75 -6.98
C VAL A 342 9.83 -14.83 -6.52
N ARG A 343 10.20 -15.54 -5.45
CA ARG A 343 9.33 -16.54 -4.81
C ARG A 343 8.83 -15.99 -3.50
N ILE A 344 7.52 -15.86 -3.37
CA ILE A 344 6.94 -15.43 -2.10
C ILE A 344 6.99 -16.60 -1.11
N GLN A 345 7.44 -16.31 0.11
CA GLN A 345 7.43 -17.29 1.18
C GLN A 345 5.97 -17.63 1.55
N PRO A 346 5.59 -18.92 1.61
CA PRO A 346 4.29 -19.31 2.15
C PRO A 346 4.10 -18.79 3.57
N MET A 347 2.90 -18.32 3.89
CA MET A 347 2.61 -17.75 5.21
C MET A 347 2.87 -18.75 6.35
N GLU A 348 2.66 -20.05 6.11
CA GLU A 348 2.92 -21.12 7.08
C GLU A 348 4.38 -21.21 7.55
N ASP A 349 5.31 -20.78 6.70
CA ASP A 349 6.74 -20.79 7.02
C ASP A 349 7.18 -19.52 7.76
N LEU A 350 6.32 -18.50 7.88
CA LEU A 350 6.64 -17.26 8.58
C LEU A 350 7.05 -17.56 10.02
N SER A 351 8.17 -16.98 10.45
CA SER A 351 8.59 -17.02 11.85
C SER A 351 8.57 -15.63 12.43
N THR A 352 7.69 -15.40 13.40
CA THR A 352 7.55 -14.11 14.10
C THR A 352 7.02 -14.34 15.51
N ALA A 353 6.97 -13.29 16.33
CA ALA A 353 6.31 -13.34 17.63
C ALA A 353 4.79 -13.10 17.47
N TYR A 354 4.01 -13.59 18.44
CA TYR A 354 2.55 -13.51 18.40
C TYR A 354 2.01 -13.00 19.73
N TYR A 355 0.96 -12.20 19.61
CA TYR A 355 0.04 -11.89 20.68
C TYR A 355 -1.18 -12.79 20.56
N PHE A 356 -1.61 -13.36 21.68
CA PHE A 356 -2.87 -14.06 21.80
C PHE A 356 -3.76 -13.38 22.86
N ARG A 357 -5.05 -13.26 22.57
CA ARG A 357 -6.09 -12.98 23.56
C ARG A 357 -7.09 -14.12 23.59
N PHE A 358 -7.20 -14.72 24.75
CA PHE A 358 -8.14 -15.79 25.06
C PHE A 358 -9.27 -15.24 25.92
N SER A 359 -10.51 -15.47 25.51
CA SER A 359 -11.67 -15.31 26.38
C SER A 359 -11.87 -16.62 27.13
N ALA A 360 -11.56 -16.66 28.42
CA ALA A 360 -11.56 -17.89 29.19
C ALA A 360 -12.44 -17.83 30.44
N VAL A 361 -12.96 -18.96 30.89
CA VAL A 361 -13.69 -19.05 32.17
C VAL A 361 -12.77 -18.78 33.35
N ASP A 362 -13.27 -18.13 34.41
CA ASP A 362 -12.46 -17.87 35.60
C ASP A 362 -12.43 -19.08 36.55
N ARG A 363 -11.53 -20.04 36.28
CA ARG A 363 -11.29 -21.19 37.16
C ARG A 363 -9.83 -21.64 37.17
N PRO A 364 -9.36 -22.27 38.27
CA PRO A 364 -8.03 -22.86 38.31
C PRO A 364 -7.77 -23.85 37.16
N GLY A 365 -6.54 -23.86 36.65
CA GLY A 365 -6.09 -24.79 35.60
C GLY A 365 -6.26 -24.30 34.16
N VAL A 366 -6.99 -23.22 33.91
CA VAL A 366 -7.17 -22.62 32.56
C VAL A 366 -5.83 -22.26 31.92
N LEU A 367 -4.98 -21.53 32.65
CA LEU A 367 -3.65 -21.15 32.18
C LEU A 367 -2.79 -22.37 31.83
N SER A 368 -2.85 -23.43 32.65
CA SER A 368 -2.11 -24.68 32.42
C SER A 368 -2.56 -25.37 31.13
N LYS A 369 -3.87 -25.46 30.88
CA LYS A 369 -4.40 -26.03 29.63
C LYS A 369 -3.93 -25.24 28.40
N ILE A 370 -4.07 -23.91 28.42
CA ILE A 370 -3.71 -23.05 27.29
C ILE A 370 -2.19 -23.10 27.03
N SER A 371 -1.38 -22.92 28.07
CA SER A 371 0.08 -22.99 27.95
C SER A 371 0.58 -24.38 27.56
N GLY A 372 -0.10 -25.45 27.99
CA GLY A 372 0.16 -26.82 27.56
C GLY A 372 0.02 -26.99 26.03
N VAL A 373 -1.10 -26.53 25.46
CA VAL A 373 -1.33 -26.60 24.00
C VAL A 373 -0.28 -25.79 23.22
N LEU A 374 0.08 -24.61 23.71
CA LEU A 374 1.16 -23.81 23.10
C LEU A 374 2.51 -24.55 23.16
N GLY A 375 2.85 -25.13 24.31
CA GLY A 375 4.08 -25.89 24.51
C GLY A 375 4.17 -27.14 23.64
N GLU A 376 3.09 -27.90 23.51
CA GLU A 376 2.98 -29.07 22.62
C GLU A 376 3.22 -28.70 21.14
N ASN A 377 2.87 -27.46 20.77
CA ASN A 377 3.10 -26.91 19.44
C ASN A 377 4.41 -26.10 19.35
N ARG A 378 5.34 -26.23 20.30
CA ARG A 378 6.67 -25.57 20.29
C ARG A 378 6.61 -24.04 20.33
N ILE A 379 5.55 -23.47 20.92
CA ILE A 379 5.38 -22.04 21.06
C ILE A 379 5.80 -21.63 22.48
N SER A 380 6.91 -20.90 22.58
CA SER A 380 7.38 -20.41 23.88
C SER A 380 6.71 -19.09 24.23
N ILE A 381 6.23 -18.98 25.47
CA ILE A 381 5.59 -17.77 26.00
C ILE A 381 6.67 -16.82 26.53
N SER A 382 6.59 -15.56 26.14
CA SER A 382 7.47 -14.48 26.63
C SER A 382 6.84 -13.73 27.81
N SER A 383 5.53 -13.50 27.80
CA SER A 383 4.83 -12.81 28.88
C SER A 383 3.35 -13.19 28.91
N VAL A 384 2.74 -13.06 30.09
CA VAL A 384 1.32 -13.35 30.33
C VAL A 384 0.74 -12.25 31.20
N ILE A 385 -0.45 -11.76 30.85
CA ILE A 385 -1.26 -10.87 31.69
C ILE A 385 -2.67 -11.45 31.79
N GLN A 386 -3.17 -11.58 33.02
CA GLN A 386 -4.57 -11.90 33.30
C GLN A 386 -5.18 -10.70 34.02
N LYS A 387 -6.21 -10.08 33.45
CA LYS A 387 -6.92 -8.97 34.11
C LYS A 387 -8.18 -9.52 34.78
N GLY A 388 -8.25 -9.47 36.11
CA GLY A 388 -9.36 -10.00 36.91
C GLY A 388 -10.68 -9.21 36.85
N ARG A 389 -11.08 -8.68 35.70
CA ARG A 389 -12.42 -8.11 35.50
C ARG A 389 -13.18 -9.03 34.54
N GLU A 390 -14.27 -9.60 35.02
CA GLU A 390 -15.19 -10.35 34.16
C GLU A 390 -15.78 -9.43 33.09
N VAL A 391 -15.63 -9.84 31.83
CA VAL A 391 -16.37 -9.28 30.70
C VAL A 391 -17.29 -10.39 30.21
N ASN A 392 -18.59 -10.20 30.36
CA ASN A 392 -19.61 -11.19 29.99
C ASN A 392 -19.39 -12.59 30.61
N GLY A 393 -18.89 -12.65 31.86
CA GLY A 393 -18.59 -13.92 32.56
C GLY A 393 -17.31 -14.63 32.12
N SER A 394 -16.46 -13.97 31.32
CA SER A 394 -15.14 -14.45 30.90
C SER A 394 -14.04 -13.49 31.35
N VAL A 395 -12.84 -14.02 31.55
CA VAL A 395 -11.65 -13.25 31.91
C VAL A 395 -10.69 -13.24 30.71
N PRO A 396 -10.28 -12.05 30.22
CA PRO A 396 -9.29 -11.97 29.15
C PRO A 396 -7.92 -12.40 29.70
N LEU A 397 -7.39 -13.47 29.12
CA LEU A 397 -6.02 -13.91 29.30
C LEU A 397 -5.24 -13.56 28.05
N VAL A 398 -4.21 -12.72 28.20
CA VAL A 398 -3.38 -12.28 27.07
C VAL A 398 -1.95 -12.78 27.22
N MET A 399 -1.36 -13.19 26.11
CA MET A 399 -0.01 -13.75 26.07
C MET A 399 0.78 -13.15 24.91
N LEU A 400 2.06 -12.87 25.14
CA LEU A 400 3.04 -12.68 24.07
C LEU A 400 3.96 -13.89 23.99
N THR A 401 4.37 -14.25 22.78
CA THR A 401 5.29 -15.35 22.53
C THR A 401 6.69 -14.86 22.14
N HIS A 402 7.67 -15.75 22.25
CA HIS A 402 8.87 -15.66 21.42
C HIS A 402 8.52 -16.01 19.96
N GLU A 403 9.52 -16.01 19.08
CA GLU A 403 9.30 -16.40 17.69
C GLU A 403 8.82 -17.84 17.59
N ALA A 404 7.77 -18.04 16.79
CA ALA A 404 7.22 -19.33 16.45
C ALA A 404 6.90 -19.37 14.94
N ARG A 405 6.85 -20.57 14.37
CA ARG A 405 6.36 -20.73 12.99
C ARG A 405 4.85 -20.56 12.94
N GLU A 406 4.35 -19.90 11.91
CA GLU A 406 2.92 -19.72 11.68
C GLU A 406 2.20 -21.07 11.56
N SER A 407 2.80 -22.07 10.93
CA SER A 407 2.27 -23.44 10.89
C SER A 407 2.02 -24.02 12.27
N ASP A 408 2.87 -23.70 13.24
CA ASP A 408 2.80 -24.21 14.60
C ASP A 408 1.72 -23.46 15.39
N VAL A 409 1.62 -22.15 15.17
CA VAL A 409 0.53 -21.31 15.68
C VAL A 409 -0.83 -21.78 15.17
N ASN A 410 -0.96 -22.05 13.87
CA ASN A 410 -2.21 -22.53 13.28
C ASN A 410 -2.64 -23.88 13.88
N ARG A 411 -1.71 -24.82 14.07
CA ARG A 411 -2.01 -26.08 14.76
C ARG A 411 -2.43 -25.87 16.20
N ALA A 412 -1.79 -24.94 16.93
CA ALA A 412 -2.19 -24.61 18.29
C ALA A 412 -3.60 -24.00 18.33
N LEU A 413 -3.91 -23.06 17.43
CA LEU A 413 -5.24 -22.46 17.33
C LEU A 413 -6.31 -23.52 17.03
N SER A 414 -6.06 -24.44 16.09
CA SER A 414 -6.97 -25.54 15.80
C SER A 414 -7.12 -26.51 16.98
N ALA A 415 -6.05 -26.81 17.72
CA ALA A 415 -6.12 -27.64 18.92
C ALA A 415 -6.88 -26.96 20.09
N MET A 416 -6.99 -25.63 20.05
CA MET A 416 -7.76 -24.85 21.02
C MET A 416 -9.25 -24.77 20.67
N GLU A 417 -9.64 -25.02 19.42
CA GLU A 417 -11.04 -25.08 19.01
C GLU A 417 -11.76 -26.22 19.75
N GLY A 418 -12.71 -25.86 20.62
CA GLY A 418 -13.48 -26.82 21.42
C GLY A 418 -12.93 -27.08 22.83
N LEU A 419 -11.89 -26.37 23.27
CA LEU A 419 -11.49 -26.40 24.68
C LEU A 419 -12.59 -25.84 25.57
N ASP A 420 -13.03 -26.62 26.55
CA ASP A 420 -14.06 -26.28 27.54
C ASP A 420 -13.71 -25.08 28.45
N VAL A 421 -12.47 -24.60 28.37
CA VAL A 421 -11.99 -23.42 29.10
C VAL A 421 -12.13 -22.12 28.31
N LEU A 422 -12.34 -22.17 26.99
CA LEU A 422 -12.46 -21.01 26.13
C LEU A 422 -13.94 -20.73 25.84
N THR A 423 -14.34 -19.46 25.98
CA THR A 423 -15.73 -19.02 25.80
C THR A 423 -15.95 -18.31 24.46
N ASP A 424 -14.88 -17.98 23.74
CA ASP A 424 -14.91 -17.31 22.45
C ASP A 424 -13.67 -17.69 21.62
N ARG A 425 -13.65 -17.27 20.35
CA ARG A 425 -12.53 -17.44 19.45
C ARG A 425 -11.28 -16.73 19.98
N THR A 426 -10.14 -17.40 19.88
CA THR A 426 -8.84 -16.80 20.19
C THR A 426 -8.50 -15.73 19.17
N VAL A 427 -8.16 -14.53 19.65
CA VAL A 427 -7.59 -13.47 18.80
C VAL A 427 -6.09 -13.65 18.73
N MET A 428 -5.54 -13.59 17.53
CA MET A 428 -4.11 -13.64 17.26
C MET A 428 -3.69 -12.41 16.47
N ILE A 429 -2.64 -11.74 16.92
CA ILE A 429 -2.01 -10.60 16.22
C ILE A 429 -0.51 -10.85 16.16
N ARG A 430 0.08 -10.70 14.98
CA ARG A 430 1.53 -10.85 14.78
C ARG A 430 2.27 -9.66 15.40
N VAL A 431 3.45 -9.91 15.95
CA VAL A 431 4.26 -8.91 16.63
C VAL A 431 5.55 -8.72 15.85
N GLU A 432 5.73 -7.55 15.25
CA GLU A 432 6.96 -7.22 14.55
C GLU A 432 8.02 -6.76 15.54
N LYS A 433 9.24 -7.24 15.35
CA LYS A 433 10.38 -6.78 16.13
C LYS A 433 10.66 -5.32 15.80
N GLY A 434 11.02 -4.54 16.83
CA GLY A 434 11.67 -3.25 16.62
C GLY A 434 13.00 -3.47 15.91
N VAL A 435 13.35 -2.57 14.99
CA VAL A 435 14.65 -2.61 14.32
C VAL A 435 15.71 -2.37 15.40
N ARG A 436 16.45 -3.43 15.79
CA ARG A 436 17.62 -3.25 16.64
C ARG A 436 18.55 -2.32 15.88
N HIS A 437 18.73 -1.11 16.40
CA HIS A 437 19.78 -0.23 15.90
C HIS A 437 21.09 -0.95 16.19
N GLY A 438 21.64 -1.60 15.17
CA GLY A 438 23.00 -2.11 15.24
C GLY A 438 23.88 -0.93 15.62
N GLN A 439 24.59 -1.05 16.74
CA GLN A 439 25.69 -0.16 17.03
C GLN A 439 26.66 -0.28 15.85
N ALA A 440 26.73 0.79 15.05
CA ALA A 440 27.74 0.95 14.02
C ALA A 440 29.11 1.12 14.65
#